data_AF-A0A820GF76-F1
#
_entry.id   AF-A0A820GF76-F1
#
_cell.length_a   1.000
_cell.length_b   1.000
_cell.length_c   1.000
_cell.angle_alpha   90.00
_cell.angle_beta   90.00
_cell.angle_gamma   90.00
#
_symmetry.space_group_name_H-M   'P 1'
#
loop_
_entity.id
_entity.type
_entity.pdbx_description
1 polymer ?
#
loop_
_entity_poly.entity_id
_entity_poly.type
_entity_poly.pdbx_seq_one_letter_code
_entity_poly.pdbx_strand_id
1 'polypeptide(L)'
;MNMLNAKQVAYLLNLLLNNQQSKINYDYIKQLDINYDMSKYSNCEIRFRWYQLCIRVKYEKPLDDIFKFLEIIGRMKFVKPLYIEFKSSWPEMMLRVQTFFDEHKKYMNLITVKQIEIRLNSQN
;
A
#
# COMPACT_ATOMS: atom_id res chain seq x y z
N MET A 1 -13.68 -18.04 18.22
CA MET A 1 -14.09 -17.21 17.06
C MET A 1 -13.36 -17.78 15.86
N ASN A 2 -14.03 -18.42 14.91
CA ASN A 2 -13.35 -19.08 13.78
C ASN A 2 -12.50 -18.07 13.03
N MET A 3 -11.19 -18.26 13.10
CA MET A 3 -10.19 -17.36 12.52
C MET A 3 -10.34 -17.44 11.00
N LEU A 4 -10.64 -16.30 10.36
CA LEU A 4 -10.75 -16.22 8.91
C LEU A 4 -9.45 -16.73 8.27
N ASN A 5 -9.57 -17.59 7.26
CA ASN A 5 -8.42 -18.03 6.48
C ASN A 5 -7.80 -16.82 5.75
N ALA A 6 -6.49 -16.82 5.55
CA ALA A 6 -5.76 -15.84 4.73
C ALA A 6 -6.46 -15.50 3.39
N LYS A 7 -7.05 -16.48 2.70
CA LYS A 7 -7.83 -16.23 1.47
C LYS A 7 -9.08 -15.38 1.72
N GLN A 8 -9.80 -15.66 2.81
CA GLN A 8 -10.99 -14.91 3.20
C GLN A 8 -10.62 -13.50 3.65
N VAL A 9 -9.52 -13.34 4.38
CA VAL A 9 -8.99 -12.02 4.75
C VAL A 9 -8.60 -11.22 3.52
N ALA A 10 -7.85 -11.81 2.59
CA ALA A 10 -7.47 -11.14 1.34
C ALA A 10 -8.70 -10.75 0.50
N TYR A 11 -9.73 -11.61 0.48
CA TYR A 11 -11.00 -11.31 -0.19
C TYR A 11 -11.75 -10.17 0.49
N LEU A 12 -11.85 -10.16 1.82
CA LEU A 12 -12.45 -9.07 2.58
C LEU A 12 -11.76 -7.73 2.29
N LEU A 13 -10.42 -7.69 2.33
CA LEU A 13 -9.67 -6.49 2.00
C LEU A 13 -9.88 -6.04 0.55
N ASN A 14 -10.05 -7.00 -0.36
CA ASN A 14 -10.37 -6.70 -1.75
C ASN A 14 -11.77 -6.08 -1.90
N LEU A 15 -12.76 -6.56 -1.14
CA LEU A 15 -14.10 -5.96 -1.12
C LEU A 15 -14.06 -4.54 -0.57
N LEU A 16 -13.30 -4.31 0.51
CA LEU A 16 -13.09 -2.98 1.07
C LEU A 16 -12.43 -2.03 0.04
N LEU A 17 -11.42 -2.50 -0.68
CA LEU A 17 -10.72 -1.66 -1.68
C LEU A 17 -11.58 -1.26 -2.88
N ASN A 18 -12.49 -2.14 -3.33
CA ASN A 18 -13.22 -1.96 -4.59
C ASN A 18 -14.66 -1.46 -4.41
N ASN A 19 -15.20 -1.50 -3.20
CA ASN A 19 -16.57 -1.09 -2.96
C ASN A 19 -16.65 0.43 -2.71
N GLN A 20 -17.16 1.18 -3.71
CA GLN A 20 -17.35 2.63 -3.62
C GLN A 20 -18.29 3.07 -2.48
N GLN A 21 -19.16 2.17 -2.01
CA GLN A 21 -20.12 2.45 -0.94
C GLN A 21 -19.56 2.14 0.45
N SER A 22 -18.36 1.56 0.54
CA SER A 22 -17.69 1.34 1.81
C SER A 22 -17.22 2.66 2.39
N LYS A 23 -17.75 3.04 3.56
CA LYS A 23 -17.30 4.22 4.33
C LYS A 23 -15.98 3.91 5.02
N ILE A 24 -14.91 3.76 4.23
CA ILE A 24 -13.57 3.54 4.77
C ILE A 24 -12.98 4.89 5.13
N ASN A 25 -12.82 5.12 6.43
CA ASN A 25 -12.16 6.29 6.97
C ASN A 25 -11.00 5.86 7.88
N TYR A 26 -10.23 6.85 8.33
CA TYR A 26 -9.07 6.64 9.18
C TYR A 26 -9.42 5.84 10.45
N ASP A 27 -10.49 6.22 11.15
CA ASP A 27 -10.89 5.57 12.40
C ASP A 27 -11.28 4.11 12.20
N TYR A 28 -11.97 3.79 11.12
CA TYR A 28 -12.34 2.42 10.78
C TYR A 28 -11.10 1.54 10.54
N ILE A 29 -10.13 2.03 9.76
CA ILE A 29 -8.87 1.33 9.52
C ILE A 29 -8.05 1.19 10.80
N LYS A 30 -7.99 2.25 11.63
CA LYS A 30 -7.33 2.20 12.94
C LYS A 30 -7.93 1.13 13.85
N GLN A 31 -9.26 1.04 13.93
CA GLN A 31 -9.94 0.01 14.72
C GLN A 31 -9.73 -1.40 14.15
N LEU A 32 -9.70 -1.55 12.82
CA LEU A 32 -9.34 -2.80 12.17
C LEU A 32 -7.92 -3.25 12.57
N ASP A 33 -6.96 -2.34 12.57
CA ASP A 33 -5.59 -2.65 12.95
C ASP A 33 -5.47 -3.05 14.43
N ILE A 34 -6.15 -2.33 15.32
CA ILE A 34 -6.12 -2.61 16.77
C ILE A 34 -6.76 -3.96 17.10
N ASN A 35 -7.91 -4.27 16.49
CA ASN A 35 -8.67 -5.46 16.86
C ASN A 35 -8.19 -6.73 16.16
N TYR A 36 -7.58 -6.62 14.98
CA TYR A 36 -7.19 -7.78 14.15
C TYR A 36 -5.70 -7.84 13.84
N ASP A 37 -4.88 -6.94 14.39
CA ASP A 37 -3.43 -6.90 14.18
C ASP A 37 -3.05 -6.92 12.68
N MET A 38 -3.81 -6.18 11.86
CA MET A 38 -3.71 -6.24 10.40
C MET A 38 -2.31 -5.92 9.86
N SER A 39 -1.59 -5.02 10.53
CA SER A 39 -0.20 -4.67 10.18
C SER A 39 0.82 -5.79 10.48
N LYS A 40 0.47 -6.80 11.30
CA LYS A 40 1.35 -7.93 11.65
C LYS A 40 1.26 -9.12 10.68
N TYR A 41 0.33 -9.10 9.72
CA TYR A 41 0.20 -10.19 8.75
C TYR A 41 1.48 -10.32 7.91
N SER A 42 2.00 -11.54 7.76
CA SER A 42 3.19 -11.81 6.94
C SER A 42 2.88 -12.06 5.46
N ASN A 43 1.64 -12.46 5.15
CA ASN A 43 1.23 -12.78 3.79
C ASN A 43 1.29 -11.56 2.87
N CYS A 44 2.09 -11.64 1.80
CA CYS A 44 2.32 -10.52 0.87
C CYS A 44 1.03 -10.00 0.22
N GLU A 45 0.06 -10.85 -0.11
CA GLU A 45 -1.19 -10.41 -0.75
C GLU A 45 -2.11 -9.66 0.22
N ILE A 46 -2.10 -10.04 1.49
CA ILE A 46 -2.83 -9.36 2.56
C ILE A 46 -2.15 -8.02 2.86
N ARG A 47 -0.83 -8.03 3.10
CA ARG A 47 -0.03 -6.82 3.36
C ARG A 47 -0.22 -5.78 2.27
N PHE A 48 -0.10 -6.18 1.01
CA PHE A 48 -0.29 -5.28 -0.12
C PHE A 48 -1.65 -4.56 -0.08
N ARG A 49 -2.75 -5.30 0.11
CA ARG A 49 -4.10 -4.71 0.15
C ARG A 49 -4.31 -3.85 1.38
N TRP A 50 -3.77 -4.28 2.52
CA TRP A 50 -3.77 -3.51 3.75
C TRP A 50 -3.06 -2.18 3.57
N TYR A 51 -1.88 -2.18 2.94
CA TYR A 51 -1.12 -0.97 2.65
C TYR A 51 -1.84 -0.02 1.70
N GLN A 52 -2.50 -0.54 0.66
CA GLN A 52 -3.34 0.31 -0.20
C GLN A 52 -4.44 1.01 0.61
N LEU A 53 -5.13 0.29 1.50
CA LEU A 53 -6.15 0.89 2.37
C LEU A 53 -5.55 1.94 3.30
N CYS A 54 -4.40 1.64 3.92
CA CYS A 54 -3.73 2.56 4.83
C CYS A 54 -3.33 3.86 4.11
N ILE A 55 -2.75 3.77 2.91
CA ILE A 55 -2.40 4.93 2.11
C ILE A 55 -3.65 5.74 1.75
N ARG A 56 -4.73 5.06 1.35
CA ARG A 56 -5.98 5.72 0.95
C ARG A 56 -6.59 6.58 2.05
N VAL A 57 -6.49 6.14 3.30
CA VAL A 57 -7.00 6.90 4.46
C VAL A 57 -5.93 7.68 5.21
N LYS A 58 -4.70 7.77 4.68
CA LYS A 58 -3.56 8.44 5.30
C LYS A 58 -3.22 7.90 6.70
N TYR A 59 -3.28 6.58 6.86
CA TYR A 59 -2.91 5.89 8.09
C TYR A 59 -1.39 5.70 8.18
N GLU A 60 -0.74 6.48 9.03
CA GLU A 60 0.73 6.56 9.13
C GLU A 60 1.41 5.40 9.87
N LYS A 61 0.69 4.69 10.75
CA LYS A 61 1.31 3.68 11.61
C LYS A 61 2.10 2.59 10.85
N PRO A 62 1.61 2.01 9.74
CA PRO A 62 2.38 1.03 8.96
C PRO A 62 3.29 1.66 7.89
N LEU A 63 3.50 2.97 7.88
CA LEU A 63 4.19 3.67 6.79
C LEU A 63 5.64 3.20 6.60
N ASP A 64 6.38 3.00 7.70
CA ASP A 64 7.75 2.48 7.61
C ASP A 64 7.77 1.03 7.09
N ASP A 65 6.77 0.22 7.42
CA ASP A 65 6.63 -1.13 6.88
C ASP A 65 6.24 -1.14 5.39
N ILE A 66 5.49 -0.12 4.93
CA ILE A 66 5.18 0.10 3.52
C ILE A 66 6.46 0.40 2.75
N PHE A 67 7.32 1.30 3.25
CA PHE A 67 8.59 1.62 2.59
C PHE A 67 9.53 0.41 2.56
N LYS A 68 9.70 -0.31 3.68
CA LYS A 68 10.45 -1.58 3.70
C LYS A 68 9.87 -2.61 2.74
N PHE A 69 8.55 -2.67 2.61
CA PHE A 69 7.90 -3.56 1.64
C PHE A 69 8.26 -3.18 0.20
N LEU A 70 8.22 -1.89 -0.14
CA LEU A 70 8.61 -1.37 -1.46
C LEU A 70 10.09 -1.56 -1.78
N GLU A 71 10.96 -1.55 -0.76
CA GLU A 71 12.39 -1.84 -0.91
C GLU A 71 12.62 -3.32 -1.30
N ILE A 72 11.91 -4.24 -0.65
CA ILE A 72 12.11 -5.69 -0.83
C ILE A 72 11.37 -6.23 -2.06
N ILE A 73 10.19 -5.70 -2.36
CA ILE A 73 9.31 -6.26 -3.41
C ILE A 73 9.65 -5.69 -4.79
N GLY A 74 10.15 -6.54 -5.70
CA GLY A 74 10.39 -6.14 -7.11
C GLY A 74 9.19 -6.32 -8.05
N ARG A 75 8.11 -6.98 -7.58
CA ARG A 75 7.00 -7.40 -8.46
C ARG A 75 6.06 -6.22 -8.76
N MET A 76 5.99 -5.82 -10.02
CA MET A 76 5.15 -4.70 -10.49
C MET A 76 3.68 -4.78 -10.10
N LYS A 77 3.13 -6.00 -9.92
CA LYS A 77 1.77 -6.23 -9.39
C LYS A 77 1.51 -5.49 -8.07
N PHE A 78 2.55 -5.32 -7.25
CA PHE A 78 2.46 -4.68 -5.93
C PHE A 78 3.03 -3.27 -5.92
N VAL A 79 4.21 -3.11 -6.53
CA VAL A 79 4.95 -1.83 -6.49
C VAL A 79 4.16 -0.70 -7.15
N LYS A 80 3.71 -0.91 -8.40
CA LYS A 80 3.04 0.14 -9.17
C LYS A 80 1.74 0.63 -8.55
N PRO A 81 0.81 -0.24 -8.10
CA PRO A 81 -0.40 0.24 -7.46
C PRO A 81 -0.14 1.05 -6.18
N LEU A 82 0.87 0.70 -5.37
CA LEU A 82 1.18 1.45 -4.16
C LEU A 82 1.69 2.88 -4.47
N TYR A 83 2.61 3.03 -5.42
CA TYR A 83 3.07 4.36 -5.85
C TYR A 83 1.93 5.21 -6.43
N ILE A 84 1.02 4.59 -7.19
CA ILE A 84 -0.15 5.29 -7.72
C ILE A 84 -1.10 5.71 -6.58
N GLU A 85 -1.33 4.84 -5.60
CA GLU A 85 -2.19 5.12 -4.45
C GLU A 85 -1.64 6.29 -3.62
N PHE A 86 -0.33 6.34 -3.39
CA PHE A 86 0.31 7.50 -2.72
C PHE A 86 0.03 8.79 -3.47
N LYS A 87 0.21 8.77 -4.79
CA LYS A 87 -0.03 9.95 -5.63
C LYS A 87 -1.49 10.40 -5.64
N SER A 88 -2.43 9.46 -5.70
CA SER A 88 -3.87 9.79 -5.78
C SER A 88 -4.45 10.21 -4.45
N SER A 89 -4.03 9.57 -3.35
CA SER A 89 -4.72 9.66 -2.07
C SER A 89 -3.92 10.39 -1.00
N TRP A 90 -2.60 10.51 -1.16
CA TRP A 90 -1.74 11.17 -0.18
C TRP A 90 -0.69 12.10 -0.80
N PRO A 91 -1.10 13.18 -1.49
CA PRO A 91 -0.19 14.11 -2.15
C PRO A 91 0.86 14.71 -1.21
N GLU A 92 0.52 14.92 0.06
CA GLU A 92 1.42 15.50 1.06
C GLU A 92 2.65 14.61 1.34
N MET A 93 2.52 13.28 1.11
CA MET A 93 3.62 12.33 1.30
C MET A 93 4.50 12.15 0.06
N MET A 94 4.14 12.77 -1.06
CA MET A 94 4.85 12.55 -2.32
C MET A 94 6.31 12.94 -2.27
N LEU A 95 6.68 13.97 -1.47
CA LEU A 95 8.07 14.34 -1.28
C LEU A 95 8.88 13.17 -0.70
N ARG A 96 8.40 12.57 0.40
CA ARG A 96 9.06 11.41 1.05
C ARG A 96 9.08 10.19 0.12
N VAL A 97 7.99 9.96 -0.61
CA VAL A 97 7.89 8.83 -1.57
C VAL A 97 8.89 8.98 -2.73
N GLN A 98 9.08 10.21 -3.24
CA GLN A 98 10.06 10.50 -4.28
C GLN A 98 11.50 10.34 -3.77
N THR A 99 11.82 10.91 -2.60
CA THR A 99 13.14 10.74 -1.97
C THR A 99 13.47 9.25 -1.77
N PHE A 100 12.52 8.49 -1.22
CA PHE A 100 12.67 7.05 -1.06
C PHE A 100 12.92 6.34 -2.39
N PHE A 101 12.15 6.68 -3.44
CA PHE A 101 12.33 6.09 -4.76
C PHE A 101 13.71 6.42 -5.35
N ASP A 102 14.18 7.66 -5.24
CA ASP A 102 15.49 8.08 -5.76
C ASP A 102 16.67 7.39 -5.07
N GLU A 103 16.56 7.12 -3.77
CA GLU A 103 17.57 6.37 -3.00
C GLU A 103 17.64 4.90 -3.42
N HIS A 104 16.49 4.28 -3.71
CA HIS A 104 16.36 2.84 -3.91
C HIS A 104 16.29 2.41 -5.38
N LYS A 105 16.07 3.33 -6.33
CA LYS A 105 15.95 3.00 -7.77
C LYS A 105 17.17 2.27 -8.32
N LYS A 106 18.36 2.48 -7.74
CA LYS A 106 19.61 1.80 -8.13
C LYS A 106 19.58 0.28 -7.89
N TYR A 107 18.73 -0.20 -6.98
CA TYR A 107 18.56 -1.62 -6.68
C TYR A 107 17.37 -2.26 -7.43
N MET A 108 16.55 -1.45 -8.09
CA MET A 108 15.40 -1.91 -8.85
C MET A 108 15.80 -2.29 -10.29
N ASN A 109 15.00 -3.16 -10.91
CA ASN A 109 15.16 -3.45 -12.34
C ASN A 109 14.89 -2.18 -13.18
N LEU A 110 15.70 -1.95 -14.22
CA LEU A 110 15.57 -0.82 -15.15
C LEU A 110 14.14 -0.63 -15.69
N ILE A 111 13.42 -1.72 -15.97
CA ILE A 111 12.03 -1.66 -16.46
C ILE A 111 11.10 -1.12 -15.36
N THR A 112 11.28 -1.59 -14.13
CA THR A 112 10.52 -1.14 -12.95
C THR A 112 10.73 0.34 -12.70
N VAL A 113 11.99 0.79 -12.72
CA VAL A 113 12.36 2.20 -12.54
C VAL A 113 11.65 3.07 -13.58
N LYS A 114 11.82 2.75 -14.88
CA LYS A 114 11.18 3.51 -15.97
C LYS A 114 9.66 3.56 -15.80
N GLN A 115 9.03 2.44 -15.45
CA GLN A 115 7.58 2.40 -15.26
C GLN A 115 7.11 3.24 -14.08
N ILE A 116 7.86 3.28 -12.98
CA ILE A 116 7.50 4.08 -11.80
C ILE A 116 7.76 5.56 -12.07
N GLU A 117 8.90 5.93 -12.66
CA GLU A 117 9.24 7.31 -13.04
C GLU A 117 8.16 7.94 -13.91
N ILE A 118 7.69 7.22 -14.94
CA ILE A 118 6.59 7.69 -15.80
C ILE A 118 5.35 8.01 -14.97
N ARG A 119 5.02 7.21 -13.95
CA ARG A 119 3.82 7.39 -13.13
C ARG A 119 3.97 8.46 -12.05
N LEU A 120 5.17 8.64 -11.51
CA LEU A 120 5.46 9.72 -10.58
C LEU A 120 5.42 11.07 -11.32
N ASN A 121 6.03 11.15 -12.50
CA ASN A 121 6.19 12.38 -13.29
C ASN A 121 4.97 12.74 -14.15
N SER A 122 4.04 11.82 -14.40
CA SER A 122 2.83 12.12 -15.16
C SER A 122 1.94 13.11 -14.39
N GLN A 123 2.05 14.41 -14.64
CA GLN A 123 0.97 15.36 -14.32
C GLN A 123 -0.31 14.79 -14.95
N ASN A 124 -1.38 14.64 -14.15
CA ASN A 124 -2.60 13.91 -14.51
C ASN A 124 -3.04 14.06 -15.96
#